data_AF-A0A973LDS5-F1
#
_entry.id   AF-A0A973LDS5-F1
#
_cell.length_a   1.000
_cell.length_b   1.000
_cell.length_c   1.000
_cell.angle_alpha   90.00
_cell.angle_beta   90.00
_cell.angle_gamma   90.00
#
_symmetry.space_group_name_H-M   'P 1'
#
loop_
_entity.id
_entity.type
_entity.pdbx_description
1 polymer ?
#
loop_
_entity_poly.entity_id
_entity_poly.type
_entity_poly.pdbx_seq_one_letter_code
_entity_poly.pdbx_strand_id
1 'polypeptide(L)'
;MTHRPPTAAGFTAELAAGRLTRAGYARYARELFEVYTALEDAAVALAGDPLAAPFLLAGLRRRAMLGADLAYFHGPRWESDLEHLPPLPATCRYAERIRAVAPASPEHYVAHASVRCLADVSRAPRVSGYAARVVGVEPGAPGVAFYAYEQPEALHRRFRGLLDAGPWTADQLREIVGEVCVARRLDADLAAELAAEASPSGLMLPTR
;
A
#
# COMPACT_ATOMS: atom_id res chain seq x y z
N MET A 1 -18.47 7.36 -22.72
CA MET A 1 -17.87 6.19 -22.02
C MET A 1 -17.61 6.62 -20.58
N THR A 2 -18.26 5.99 -19.61
CA THR A 2 -18.20 6.34 -18.19
C THR A 2 -16.79 6.13 -17.64
N HIS A 3 -16.08 7.22 -17.37
CA HIS A 3 -14.75 7.23 -16.76
C HIS A 3 -14.89 6.90 -15.26
N ARG A 4 -15.00 5.62 -14.93
CA ARG A 4 -14.88 5.16 -13.53
C ARG A 4 -13.44 5.45 -13.07
N PRO A 5 -13.22 6.08 -11.90
CA PRO A 5 -11.87 6.38 -11.43
C PRO A 5 -11.04 5.09 -11.31
N PRO A 6 -9.72 5.15 -11.59
CA PRO A 6 -8.83 4.01 -11.37
C PRO A 6 -8.87 3.61 -9.90
N THR A 7 -9.06 2.32 -9.64
CA THR A 7 -8.96 1.76 -8.29
C THR A 7 -7.61 1.07 -8.13
N ALA A 8 -7.23 0.66 -6.92
CA ALA A 8 -6.10 -0.25 -6.73
C ALA A 8 -6.21 -1.54 -7.58
N ALA A 9 -7.44 -1.95 -7.93
CA ALA A 9 -7.69 -3.02 -8.89
C ALA A 9 -7.36 -2.62 -10.34
N GLY A 10 -7.50 -1.35 -10.71
CA GLY A 10 -7.04 -0.79 -11.99
C GLY A 10 -5.52 -0.85 -12.14
N PHE A 11 -4.75 -0.40 -11.15
CA PHE A 11 -3.28 -0.51 -11.19
C PHE A 11 -2.81 -1.98 -11.23
N THR A 12 -3.45 -2.85 -10.45
CA THR A 12 -3.18 -4.30 -10.48
C THR A 12 -3.55 -4.91 -11.83
N ALA A 13 -4.60 -4.40 -12.49
CA ALA A 13 -5.00 -4.83 -13.83
C ALA A 13 -4.01 -4.35 -14.91
N GLU A 14 -3.46 -3.13 -14.80
CA GLU A 14 -2.40 -2.64 -15.68
C GLU A 14 -1.11 -3.45 -15.54
N LEU A 15 -0.74 -3.81 -14.30
CA LEU A 15 0.40 -4.69 -14.04
C LEU A 15 0.18 -6.10 -14.60
N ALA A 16 -1.00 -6.69 -14.38
CA ALA A 16 -1.38 -7.99 -14.92
C ALA A 16 -1.39 -7.99 -16.46
N ALA A 17 -1.80 -6.86 -17.06
CA ALA A 17 -1.80 -6.68 -18.51
C ALA A 17 -0.41 -6.33 -19.08
N GLY A 18 0.63 -6.19 -18.24
CA GLY A 18 1.99 -5.86 -18.68
C GLY A 18 2.14 -4.44 -19.25
N ARG A 19 1.22 -3.53 -18.90
CA ARG A 19 1.22 -2.14 -19.39
C ARG A 19 2.00 -1.19 -18.48
N LEU A 20 2.41 -1.65 -17.31
CA LEU A 20 3.29 -0.90 -16.42
C LEU A 20 4.75 -1.02 -16.87
N THR A 21 5.44 0.11 -17.00
CA THR A 21 6.89 0.13 -17.27
C THR A 21 7.68 -0.16 -15.99
N ARG A 22 8.96 -0.56 -16.12
CA ARG A 22 9.89 -0.69 -14.98
C ARG A 22 9.95 0.59 -14.14
N ALA A 23 9.99 1.76 -14.79
CA ALA A 23 9.96 3.05 -14.10
C ALA A 23 8.62 3.31 -13.39
N GLY A 24 7.50 2.95 -14.00
CA GLY A 24 6.18 3.03 -13.37
C GLY A 24 6.06 2.12 -12.14
N TYR A 25 6.70 0.94 -12.16
CA TYR A 25 6.77 0.08 -10.98
C TYR A 25 7.64 0.69 -9.87
N ALA A 26 8.80 1.24 -10.21
CA ALA A 26 9.65 1.94 -9.24
C ALA A 26 8.91 3.10 -8.57
N ARG A 27 8.16 3.89 -9.34
CA ARG A 27 7.29 4.95 -8.82
C ARG A 27 6.22 4.40 -7.87
N TYR A 28 5.57 3.30 -8.22
CA TYR A 28 4.61 2.65 -7.32
C TYR A 28 5.24 2.16 -6.01
N ALA A 29 6.41 1.53 -6.07
CA ALA A 29 7.14 1.09 -4.88
C ALA A 29 7.49 2.28 -3.97
N ARG A 30 7.84 3.44 -4.55
CA ARG A 30 8.05 4.69 -3.81
C ARG A 30 6.79 5.13 -3.06
N GLU A 31 5.65 5.18 -3.73
CA GLU A 31 4.40 5.60 -3.07
C GLU A 31 3.98 4.63 -1.95
N LEU A 32 4.14 3.33 -2.17
CA LEU A 32 3.89 2.33 -1.14
C LEU A 32 4.84 2.47 0.05
N PHE A 33 6.11 2.78 -0.18
CA PHE A 33 7.09 2.97 0.89
C PHE A 33 6.64 4.05 1.87
N GLU A 34 6.11 5.17 1.37
CA GLU A 34 5.61 6.27 2.19
C GLU A 34 4.40 5.83 3.05
N VAL A 35 3.41 5.15 2.45
CA VAL A 35 2.21 4.68 3.15
C VAL A 35 2.54 3.60 4.19
N TYR A 36 3.39 2.63 3.83
CA TYR A 36 3.81 1.58 4.76
C TYR A 36 4.72 2.11 5.86
N THR A 37 5.49 3.17 5.61
CA THR A 37 6.22 3.87 6.66
C THR A 37 5.25 4.44 7.69
N ALA A 38 4.23 5.20 7.27
CA ALA A 38 3.23 5.71 8.20
C ALA A 38 2.50 4.61 8.99
N LEU A 39 2.11 3.51 8.33
CA LEU A 39 1.46 2.36 8.97
C LEU A 39 2.35 1.70 10.02
N GLU A 40 3.61 1.43 9.68
CA GLU A 40 4.52 0.72 10.58
C GLU A 40 5.00 1.60 11.74
N ASP A 41 5.06 2.93 11.58
CA ASP A 41 5.34 3.84 12.70
C ASP A 41 4.16 3.87 13.69
N ALA A 42 2.92 3.88 13.17
CA ALA A 42 1.72 3.76 14.01
C ALA A 42 1.68 2.41 14.75
N ALA A 43 2.09 1.32 14.10
CA ALA A 43 2.21 0.00 14.73
C ALA A 43 3.20 0.01 15.92
N VAL A 44 4.33 0.73 15.80
CA VAL A 44 5.29 0.87 16.91
C VAL A 44 4.65 1.61 18.08
N ALA A 45 3.92 2.70 17.83
CA ALA A 45 3.24 3.47 18.87
C ALA A 45 2.18 2.64 19.62
N LEU A 46 1.49 1.73 18.91
CA LEU A 46 0.44 0.87 19.45
C LEU A 46 0.94 -0.47 20.02
N ALA A 47 2.25 -0.71 20.08
CA ALA A 47 2.80 -2.01 20.48
C ALA A 47 2.34 -2.50 21.87
N GLY A 48 2.05 -1.56 22.78
CA GLY A 48 1.55 -1.84 24.13
C GLY A 48 0.02 -1.83 24.27
N ASP A 49 -0.72 -1.50 23.21
CA ASP A 49 -2.17 -1.40 23.27
C ASP A 49 -2.83 -2.80 23.17
N PRO A 50 -3.70 -3.18 24.11
CA PRO A 50 -4.25 -4.54 24.17
C PRO A 50 -5.21 -4.86 23.00
N LEU A 51 -5.84 -3.86 22.38
CA LEU A 51 -6.72 -4.04 21.23
C LEU A 51 -5.93 -4.09 19.92
N ALA A 52 -4.90 -3.26 19.78
CA ALA A 52 -4.09 -3.18 18.57
C ALA A 52 -3.02 -4.27 18.48
N ALA A 53 -2.37 -4.63 19.59
CA ALA A 53 -1.22 -5.54 19.61
C ALA A 53 -1.45 -6.87 18.85
N PRO A 54 -2.61 -7.53 18.93
CA PRO A 54 -2.88 -8.74 18.14
C PRO A 54 -2.80 -8.53 16.62
N PHE A 55 -3.12 -7.33 16.13
CA PHE A 55 -3.11 -6.97 14.71
C PHE A 55 -1.73 -6.57 14.18
N LEU A 56 -0.73 -6.37 15.05
CA LEU A 56 0.64 -5.99 14.68
C LEU A 56 1.46 -7.18 14.17
N LEU A 57 0.89 -7.90 13.20
CA LEU A 57 1.48 -9.12 12.66
C LEU A 57 2.77 -8.80 11.92
N ALA A 58 3.90 -9.37 12.34
CA ALA A 58 5.21 -9.12 11.73
C ALA A 58 5.22 -9.40 10.22
N GLY A 59 4.47 -10.42 9.76
CA GLY A 59 4.34 -10.75 8.34
C GLY A 59 3.62 -9.69 7.49
N LEU A 60 2.96 -8.69 8.09
CA LEU A 60 2.34 -7.58 7.36
C LEU A 60 3.29 -6.42 7.11
N ARG A 61 4.44 -6.34 7.80
CA ARG A 61 5.44 -5.29 7.57
C ARG A 61 5.97 -5.39 6.14
N ARG A 62 6.11 -4.26 5.47
CA ARG A 62 6.61 -4.14 4.08
C ARG A 62 7.69 -3.08 3.92
N ARG A 63 7.92 -2.18 4.89
CA ARG A 63 8.90 -1.08 4.80
C ARG A 63 10.28 -1.57 4.40
N ALA A 64 10.80 -2.61 5.07
CA ALA A 64 12.13 -3.14 4.75
C ALA A 64 12.21 -3.73 3.33
N MET A 65 11.16 -4.43 2.89
CA MET A 65 11.06 -5.02 1.56
C MET A 65 10.97 -3.93 0.48
N LEU A 66 10.18 -2.88 0.73
CA LEU A 66 10.09 -1.71 -0.14
C LEU A 66 11.40 -0.93 -0.19
N GLY A 67 12.13 -0.84 0.93
CA GLY A 67 13.48 -0.26 0.95
C GLY A 67 14.47 -1.05 0.09
N ALA A 68 14.42 -2.39 0.13
CA ALA A 68 15.21 -3.23 -0.76
C ALA A 68 14.84 -3.04 -2.24
N ASP A 69 13.54 -2.84 -2.54
CA ASP A 69 13.08 -2.55 -3.89
C ASP A 69 13.57 -1.19 -4.38
N LEU A 70 13.49 -0.15 -3.55
CA LEU A 70 14.00 1.17 -3.89
C LEU A 70 15.52 1.18 -4.05
N ALA A 71 16.25 0.45 -3.21
CA ALA A 71 17.69 0.27 -3.35
C ALA A 71 18.07 -0.41 -4.68
N TYR A 72 17.23 -1.32 -5.18
CA TYR A 72 17.43 -1.93 -6.49
C TYR A 72 17.23 -0.92 -7.64
N PHE A 73 16.27 0.00 -7.54
CA PHE A 73 16.00 0.98 -8.60
C PHE A 73 16.93 2.19 -8.58
N HIS A 74 17.31 2.67 -7.40
CA HIS A 74 18.03 3.93 -7.19
C HIS A 74 19.46 3.72 -6.64
N GLY A 75 19.85 2.47 -6.38
CA GLY A 75 21.17 2.14 -5.86
C GLY A 75 21.29 2.33 -4.33
N PRO A 76 22.51 2.25 -3.78
CA PRO A 76 22.74 2.21 -2.33
C PRO A 76 22.40 3.53 -1.61
N ARG A 77 22.25 4.64 -2.35
CA ARG A 77 21.85 5.96 -1.82
C ARG A 77 20.39 6.29 -2.11
N TRP A 78 19.56 5.27 -2.34
CA TRP A 78 18.15 5.45 -2.70
C TRP A 78 17.42 6.41 -1.76
N GLU A 79 17.70 6.40 -0.44
CA GLU A 79 17.10 7.32 0.53
C GLU A 79 17.35 8.80 0.20
N SER A 80 18.55 9.15 -0.28
CA SER A 80 18.85 10.51 -0.72
C SER A 80 18.14 10.84 -2.04
N ASP A 81 18.05 9.88 -2.96
CA ASP A 81 17.32 10.07 -4.23
C ASP A 81 15.82 10.33 -4.01
N LEU A 82 15.26 9.88 -2.88
CA LEU A 82 13.88 10.14 -2.49
C LEU A 82 13.59 11.63 -2.28
N GLU A 83 14.60 12.45 -1.96
CA GLU A 83 14.46 13.91 -1.85
C GLU A 83 14.13 14.54 -3.21
N HIS A 84 14.60 13.91 -4.29
CA HIS A 84 14.33 14.33 -5.67
C HIS A 84 13.10 13.65 -6.28
N LEU A 85 12.52 12.67 -5.58
CA LEU A 85 11.30 11.98 -5.96
C LEU A 85 10.25 12.08 -4.83
N PRO A 86 9.65 13.28 -4.65
CA PRO A 86 8.65 13.48 -3.61
C PRO A 86 7.43 12.59 -3.86
N PRO A 87 6.77 12.10 -2.79
CA PRO A 87 5.54 11.34 -2.92
C PRO A 87 4.45 12.19 -3.60
N LEU A 88 3.52 11.51 -4.26
CA LEU A 88 2.36 12.14 -4.89
C LEU A 88 1.48 12.84 -3.84
N PRO A 89 0.76 13.91 -4.22
CA PRO A 89 -0.20 14.56 -3.32
C PRO A 89 -1.19 13.60 -2.65
N ALA A 90 -1.73 12.60 -3.36
CA ALA A 90 -2.59 11.59 -2.76
C ALA A 90 -1.88 10.73 -1.72
N THR A 91 -0.63 10.35 -2.00
CA THR A 91 0.21 9.58 -1.08
C THR A 91 0.47 10.37 0.19
N CYS A 92 0.80 11.68 0.08
CA CYS A 92 0.95 12.56 1.23
C CYS A 92 -0.32 12.59 2.07
N ARG A 93 -1.48 12.86 1.45
CA ARG A 93 -2.77 12.88 2.16
C ARG A 93 -3.06 11.55 2.88
N TYR A 94 -2.73 10.42 2.24
CA TYR A 94 -2.93 9.11 2.85
C TYR A 94 -2.00 8.91 4.06
N ALA A 95 -0.70 9.11 3.88
CA ALA A 95 0.29 8.94 4.94
C ALA A 95 0.05 9.92 6.10
N GLU A 96 -0.32 11.17 5.83
CA GLU A 96 -0.72 12.17 6.82
C GLU A 96 -1.97 11.74 7.59
N ARG A 97 -2.99 11.21 6.93
CA ARG A 97 -4.17 10.69 7.64
C ARG A 97 -3.76 9.57 8.60
N ILE A 98 -2.96 8.61 8.15
CA ILE A 98 -2.48 7.52 9.00
C ILE A 98 -1.73 8.09 10.20
N ARG A 99 -0.74 8.97 9.98
CA ARG A 99 0.06 9.60 11.06
C ARG A 99 -0.79 10.38 12.05
N ALA A 100 -1.86 11.03 11.58
CA ALA A 100 -2.72 11.84 12.42
C ALA A 100 -3.59 11.01 13.36
N VAL A 101 -4.01 9.80 12.95
CA VAL A 101 -5.05 9.06 13.68
C VAL A 101 -4.62 7.69 14.20
N ALA A 102 -3.83 6.94 13.44
CA ALA A 102 -3.52 5.56 13.76
C ALA A 102 -2.63 5.41 15.02
N PRO A 103 -1.62 6.25 15.30
CA PRO A 103 -0.76 6.07 16.49
C PRO A 103 -1.50 6.12 17.83
N ALA A 104 -2.68 6.73 17.87
CA ALA A 104 -3.47 6.94 19.09
C ALA A 104 -4.85 6.26 19.06
N SER A 105 -5.18 5.51 17.99
CA SER A 105 -6.44 4.77 17.89
C SER A 105 -6.21 3.38 17.30
N PRO A 106 -6.41 2.32 18.11
CA PRO A 106 -6.45 0.94 17.64
C PRO A 106 -7.44 0.73 16.48
N GLU A 107 -8.62 1.35 16.57
CA GLU A 107 -9.69 1.27 15.57
C GLU A 107 -9.22 1.81 14.22
N HIS A 108 -8.60 2.98 14.21
CA HIS A 108 -8.11 3.60 12.99
C HIS A 108 -6.92 2.84 12.40
N TYR A 109 -5.99 2.38 13.23
CA TYR A 109 -4.90 1.52 12.76
C TYR A 109 -5.46 0.26 12.08
N VAL A 110 -6.39 -0.44 12.73
CA VAL A 110 -7.03 -1.65 12.21
C VAL A 110 -7.76 -1.36 10.90
N ALA A 111 -8.46 -0.23 10.81
CA ALA A 111 -9.12 0.20 9.58
C ALA A 111 -8.12 0.36 8.42
N HIS A 112 -7.04 1.12 8.60
CA HIS A 112 -6.03 1.34 7.57
C HIS A 112 -5.29 0.05 7.19
N ALA A 113 -4.88 -0.75 8.17
CA ALA A 113 -4.23 -2.04 7.93
C ALA A 113 -5.15 -3.04 7.20
N SER A 114 -6.46 -3.04 7.51
CA SER A 114 -7.44 -3.91 6.84
C SER A 114 -7.63 -3.55 5.36
N VAL A 115 -7.57 -2.26 5.01
CA VAL A 115 -7.71 -1.80 3.63
C VAL A 115 -6.42 -2.00 2.86
N ARG A 116 -5.27 -1.60 3.41
CA ARG A 116 -4.00 -1.66 2.70
C ARG A 116 -3.41 -3.06 2.70
N CYS A 117 -3.10 -3.60 3.88
CA CYS A 117 -2.28 -4.79 4.01
C CYS A 117 -3.03 -6.05 3.54
N LEU A 118 -4.33 -6.21 3.87
CA LEU A 118 -5.08 -7.39 3.39
C LEU A 118 -5.24 -7.42 1.87
N ALA A 119 -5.41 -6.24 1.25
CA ALA A 119 -5.47 -6.16 -0.20
C ALA A 119 -4.14 -6.59 -0.84
N ASP A 120 -3.00 -6.22 -0.24
CA ASP A 120 -1.66 -6.62 -0.70
C ASP A 120 -1.38 -8.11 -0.50
N VAL A 121 -1.65 -8.63 0.70
CA VAL A 121 -1.50 -10.05 1.01
C VAL A 121 -2.33 -10.92 0.06
N SER A 122 -3.61 -10.55 -0.16
CA SER A 122 -4.53 -11.32 -1.01
C SER A 122 -4.10 -11.36 -2.47
N ARG A 123 -3.42 -10.31 -2.96
CA ARG A 123 -3.02 -10.21 -4.36
C ARG A 123 -1.61 -10.73 -4.63
N ALA A 124 -0.75 -10.81 -3.61
CA ALA A 124 0.66 -11.16 -3.78
C ALA A 124 0.91 -12.45 -4.57
N PRO A 125 0.23 -13.58 -4.32
CA PRO A 125 0.43 -14.81 -5.11
C PRO A 125 0.17 -14.64 -6.61
N ARG A 126 -0.78 -13.77 -6.97
CA ARG A 126 -1.15 -13.51 -8.37
C ARG A 126 -0.28 -12.44 -9.01
N VAL A 127 0.19 -11.46 -8.24
CA VAL A 127 0.79 -10.23 -8.76
C VAL A 127 2.33 -10.30 -8.80
N SER A 128 2.94 -11.08 -7.92
CA SER A 128 4.40 -11.20 -7.80
C SER A 128 5.08 -11.54 -9.13
N GLY A 129 4.56 -12.54 -9.86
CA GLY A 129 5.11 -12.93 -11.17
C GLY A 129 4.99 -11.86 -12.25
N TYR A 130 3.91 -11.07 -12.25
CA TYR A 130 3.76 -9.96 -13.20
C TYR A 130 4.73 -8.82 -12.89
N ALA A 131 4.89 -8.47 -11.62
CA ALA A 131 5.87 -7.47 -11.19
C ALA A 131 7.30 -7.90 -11.54
N ALA A 132 7.66 -9.15 -11.22
CA ALA A 132 8.96 -9.75 -11.53
C ALA A 132 9.29 -9.65 -13.02
N ARG A 133 8.33 -9.96 -13.90
CA ARG A 133 8.48 -9.84 -15.35
C ARG A 133 8.62 -8.40 -15.83
N VAL A 134 7.87 -7.45 -15.26
CA VAL A 134 7.97 -6.01 -15.61
C VAL A 134 9.33 -5.44 -15.24
N VAL A 135 9.88 -5.88 -14.11
CA VAL A 135 11.17 -5.38 -13.58
C VAL A 135 12.37 -6.11 -14.19
N GLY A 136 12.20 -7.38 -14.57
CA GLY A 136 13.26 -8.24 -15.10
C GLY A 136 14.07 -8.96 -14.01
N VAL A 137 13.39 -9.41 -12.95
CA VAL A 137 14.00 -10.12 -11.80
C VAL A 137 13.18 -11.36 -11.42
N GLU A 138 13.71 -12.20 -10.54
CA GLU A 138 12.97 -13.33 -9.98
C GLU A 138 11.89 -12.87 -8.99
N PRO A 139 10.75 -13.57 -8.87
CA PRO A 139 9.73 -13.28 -7.87
C PRO A 139 10.30 -13.21 -6.45
N GLY A 140 10.03 -12.11 -5.74
CA GLY A 140 10.50 -11.86 -4.38
C GLY A 140 11.94 -11.39 -4.25
N ALA A 141 12.69 -11.25 -5.35
CA ALA A 141 14.01 -10.62 -5.34
C ALA A 141 13.92 -9.10 -5.10
N PRO A 142 15.02 -8.43 -4.68
CA PRO A 142 15.08 -6.97 -4.66
C PRO A 142 14.62 -6.37 -5.99
N GLY A 143 13.76 -5.37 -5.91
CA GLY A 143 13.04 -4.77 -7.03
C GLY A 143 11.57 -5.20 -7.08
N VAL A 144 11.20 -6.32 -6.45
CA VAL A 144 9.81 -6.81 -6.26
C VAL A 144 9.58 -7.54 -4.92
N ALA A 145 10.48 -7.34 -3.95
CA ALA A 145 10.45 -7.96 -2.62
C ALA A 145 9.19 -7.58 -1.82
N PHE A 146 8.54 -6.47 -2.17
CA PHE A 146 7.22 -6.10 -1.62
C PHE A 146 6.24 -7.29 -1.61
N TYR A 147 6.19 -8.08 -2.69
CA TYR A 147 5.27 -9.22 -2.83
C TYR A 147 5.80 -10.54 -2.24
N ALA A 148 6.96 -10.54 -1.57
CA ALA A 148 7.49 -11.70 -0.86
C ALA A 148 6.79 -11.89 0.49
N TYR A 149 5.59 -12.49 0.47
CA TYR A 149 4.86 -12.86 1.67
C TYR A 149 5.08 -14.33 2.03
N GLU A 150 5.37 -14.60 3.29
CA GLU A 150 5.32 -15.95 3.83
C GLU A 150 3.87 -16.33 4.16
N GLN A 151 3.38 -17.42 3.58
CA GLN A 151 2.04 -17.97 3.83
C GLN A 151 0.91 -16.91 3.80
N PRO A 152 0.73 -16.17 2.68
CA PRO A 152 -0.19 -15.05 2.60
C PRO A 152 -1.64 -15.42 2.99
N GLU A 153 -2.12 -16.61 2.63
CA GLU A 153 -3.46 -17.08 3.00
C GLU A 153 -3.62 -17.29 4.51
N ALA A 154 -2.57 -17.76 5.20
CA ALA A 154 -2.58 -17.90 6.65
C ALA A 154 -2.58 -16.53 7.34
N LEU A 155 -1.79 -15.59 6.82
CA LEU A 155 -1.71 -14.22 7.34
C LEU A 155 -3.05 -13.48 7.19
N HIS A 156 -3.68 -13.60 6.01
CA HIS A 156 -5.00 -13.03 5.75
C HIS A 156 -6.09 -13.63 6.66
N ARG A 157 -6.12 -14.96 6.79
CA ARG A 157 -7.06 -15.64 7.69
C ARG A 157 -6.86 -15.23 9.14
N ARG A 158 -5.61 -15.11 9.60
CA ARG A 158 -5.29 -14.69 10.96
C ARG A 158 -5.84 -13.29 11.24
N PHE A 159 -5.56 -12.33 10.37
CA PHE A 159 -6.04 -10.96 10.57
C PHE A 159 -7.58 -10.88 10.55
N ARG A 160 -8.25 -11.61 9.64
CA ARG A 160 -9.72 -11.68 9.62
C ARG A 160 -10.28 -12.33 10.87
N GLY A 161 -9.68 -13.41 11.35
CA GLY A 161 -10.08 -14.05 12.60
C GLY A 161 -9.97 -13.12 13.80
N LEU A 162 -8.98 -12.22 13.83
CA LEU A 162 -8.87 -11.19 14.87
C LEU A 162 -9.97 -10.13 14.76
N LEU A 163 -10.33 -9.71 13.53
CA LEU A 163 -11.48 -8.81 13.33
C LEU A 163 -12.78 -9.46 13.84
N ASP A 164 -13.01 -10.73 13.49
CA ASP A 164 -14.24 -11.46 13.82
C ASP A 164 -14.35 -11.78 15.32
N ALA A 165 -13.23 -12.07 15.98
CA ALA A 165 -13.18 -12.45 17.39
C ALA A 165 -12.90 -11.28 18.35
N GLY A 166 -12.60 -10.08 17.83
CA GLY A 166 -12.24 -8.93 18.65
C GLY A 166 -13.40 -8.48 19.56
N PRO A 167 -13.12 -8.03 20.80
CA PRO A 167 -14.14 -7.60 21.76
C PRO A 167 -14.64 -6.18 21.45
N TRP A 168 -15.13 -5.97 20.22
CA TRP A 168 -15.53 -4.65 19.74
C TRP A 168 -16.85 -4.21 20.34
N THR A 169 -16.88 -3.01 20.90
CA THR A 169 -18.14 -2.32 21.16
C THR A 169 -18.79 -1.84 19.85
N ALA A 170 -20.10 -1.57 19.90
CA ALA A 170 -20.80 -1.02 18.75
C ALA A 170 -20.19 0.33 18.28
N ASP A 171 -19.63 1.11 19.19
CA ASP A 171 -19.05 2.42 18.90
C ASP A 171 -17.71 2.27 18.18
N GLN A 172 -16.87 1.34 18.65
CA GLN A 172 -15.62 0.99 17.98
C GLN A 172 -15.84 0.43 16.57
N LEU A 173 -16.85 -0.44 16.39
CA LEU A 173 -17.20 -0.92 15.06
C LEU A 173 -17.63 0.22 14.12
N ARG A 174 -18.38 1.20 14.61
CA ARG A 174 -18.75 2.38 13.82
C ARG A 174 -17.53 3.20 13.45
N GLU A 175 -16.59 3.39 14.38
CA GLU A 175 -15.34 4.09 14.14
C GLU A 175 -14.48 3.39 13.08
N ILE A 176 -14.30 2.06 13.21
CA ILE A 176 -13.58 1.23 12.24
C ILE A 176 -14.23 1.35 10.86
N VAL A 177 -15.55 1.19 10.76
CA VAL A 177 -16.26 1.26 9.46
C VAL A 177 -16.14 2.65 8.83
N GLY A 178 -16.27 3.71 9.64
CA GLY A 178 -16.08 5.09 9.20
C GLY A 178 -14.69 5.30 8.62
N GLU A 179 -13.65 4.84 9.33
CA GLU A 179 -12.28 5.00 8.90
C GLU A 179 -11.90 4.08 7.73
N VAL A 180 -12.48 2.88 7.62
CA VAL A 180 -12.34 2.03 6.43
C VAL A 180 -12.84 2.76 5.18
N CYS A 181 -13.93 3.52 5.28
CA CYS A 181 -14.42 4.32 4.17
C CYS A 181 -13.44 5.44 3.79
N VAL A 182 -12.79 6.07 4.78
CA VAL A 182 -11.73 7.07 4.55
C VAL A 182 -10.52 6.42 3.87
N ALA A 183 -10.00 5.34 4.43
CA ALA A 183 -8.85 4.60 3.90
C ALA A 183 -9.08 4.13 2.46
N ARG A 184 -10.28 3.63 2.12
CA ARG A 184 -10.62 3.24 0.75
C ARG A 184 -10.64 4.40 -0.23
N ARG A 185 -11.10 5.59 0.19
CA ARG A 185 -11.05 6.79 -0.67
C ARG A 185 -9.61 7.21 -0.92
N LEU A 186 -8.78 7.25 0.12
CA LEU A 186 -7.36 7.57 0.00
C LEU A 186 -6.60 6.58 -0.88
N ASP A 187 -6.88 5.28 -0.76
CA ASP A 187 -6.31 4.23 -1.63
C ASP A 187 -6.74 4.38 -3.10
N ALA A 188 -7.99 4.81 -3.34
CA ALA A 188 -8.48 5.09 -4.67
C ALA A 188 -7.83 6.35 -5.28
N ASP A 189 -7.70 7.43 -4.51
CA ASP A 189 -7.03 8.67 -4.93
C ASP A 189 -5.56 8.40 -5.29
N LEU A 190 -4.86 7.62 -4.46
CA LEU A 190 -3.50 7.15 -4.72
C LEU A 190 -3.41 6.43 -6.07
N ALA A 191 -4.30 5.45 -6.29
CA ALA A 191 -4.32 4.67 -7.52
C ALA A 191 -4.64 5.53 -8.75
N ALA A 192 -5.50 6.55 -8.59
CA ALA A 192 -5.86 7.47 -9.66
C ALA A 192 -4.68 8.38 -10.06
N GLU A 193 -3.96 8.95 -9.09
CA GLU A 193 -2.79 9.79 -9.38
C GLU A 193 -1.64 8.97 -10.01
N LEU A 194 -1.40 7.74 -9.54
CA LEU A 194 -0.44 6.83 -10.17
C LEU A 194 -0.79 6.49 -11.62
N ALA A 195 -2.07 6.26 -11.91
CA ALA A 195 -2.52 5.96 -13.27
C ALA A 195 -2.39 7.19 -14.20
N ALA A 196 -2.61 8.40 -13.67
CA ALA A 196 -2.41 9.64 -14.40
C ALA A 196 -0.93 9.86 -14.75
N GLU A 197 -0.01 9.58 -13.82
CA GLU A 197 1.44 9.70 -14.04
C GLU A 197 1.99 8.64 -15.00
N ALA A 198 1.42 7.43 -14.99
CA ALA A 198 1.81 6.35 -15.90
C ALA A 198 1.27 6.52 -17.34
N SER A 199 0.31 7.42 -17.56
CA SER A 199 -0.28 7.66 -18.88
C SER A 199 0.69 8.48 -19.75
N PRO A 200 0.97 8.07 -21.01
CA PRO A 200 1.93 8.76 -21.89
C PRO A 200 1.52 10.18 -22.35
N SER A 201 0.47 10.77 -21.79
CA SER A 201 -0.10 12.05 -22.22
C SER A 201 0.49 13.24 -21.46
N GLY A 202 1.74 13.56 -21.77
CA GLY A 202 2.28 14.93 -21.69
C GLY A 202 1.89 15.83 -22.88
N LEU A 203 1.07 15.34 -23.82
CA LEU A 203 0.49 16.16 -24.87
C LEU A 203 -0.94 16.57 -24.49
N MET A 204 -1.06 17.81 -24.01
CA MET A 204 -2.29 18.59 -24.23
C MET A 204 -2.64 18.51 -25.72
N LEU A 205 -3.81 17.99 -26.06
CA LEU A 205 -4.45 18.38 -27.30
C LEU A 205 -5.12 19.73 -27.04
N PRO A 206 -4.78 20.80 -27.77
CA PRO A 206 -5.44 22.08 -27.60
C PRO A 206 -6.91 21.93 -27.99
N THR A 207 -7.78 22.36 -27.08
CA THR A 207 -9.21 22.51 -27.33
C THR A 207 -9.42 23.45 -28.52
N ARG A 208 -10.10 22.96 -29.55
CA ARG A 208 -10.81 23.80 -30.52
C ARG A 208 -12.30 23.68 -30.27
#